data_AF-V2I4F3-F1
#
_entry.id   AF-V2I4F3-F1
#
_cell.length_a   1.000
_cell.length_b   1.000
_cell.length_c   1.000
_cell.angle_alpha   90.00
_cell.angle_beta   90.00
_cell.angle_gamma   90.00
#
_symmetry.space_group_name_H-M   'P 1'
#
loop_
_entity.id
_entity.type
_entity.pdbx_description
1 polymer ?
#
loop_
_entity_poly.entity_id
_entity_poly.type
_entity_poly.pdbx_seq_one_letter_code
_entity_poly.pdbx_strand_id
1 'polypeptide(L)'
;GEAALARAAEQARQWREQALPDDPAALAALLREQFRTVAQADPLFFLQGSAGGTLAGLVDLVEKYCPGEGYAVTAALMAGGEPSVTAQQGYALIALAETAAADAEALAWLRSPQRSGARWAQQLPAHSPFLRAFAEFLDRYGHRATAESYVRQPRWREAPDYLLDTVLEMIGSNAEAVRQRQRVAAAQAWQRLRRAIPPLARPAMLAVLKRLVRVATRECNQREAARSALMRYLEAVRRTALALGTQLARGGKEDGFERPDDVFHLTAFELLAVAEGRMPLRYAARRAARRAEVLADQADRAEPAVIVEQPGALPAVFSSSEPSATYVADAAAGRWS
;
A
#
# COMPACT_ATOMS: atom_id res chain seq x y z
N GLY A 1 -8.73 -4.28 -18.29
CA GLY A 1 -7.81 -3.90 -17.20
C GLY A 1 -7.67 -2.39 -17.08
N GLU A 2 -6.93 -1.76 -18.00
CA GLU A 2 -6.60 -0.32 -17.93
C GLU A 2 -7.82 0.61 -17.88
N ALA A 3 -8.85 0.38 -18.69
CA ALA A 3 -10.09 1.15 -18.63
C ALA A 3 -10.81 1.04 -17.26
N ALA A 4 -10.72 -0.11 -16.59
CA ALA A 4 -11.31 -0.28 -15.26
C ALA A 4 -10.50 0.48 -14.19
N LEU A 5 -9.17 0.49 -14.30
CA LEU A 5 -8.30 1.30 -13.43
C LEU A 5 -8.58 2.79 -13.60
N ALA A 6 -8.73 3.27 -14.83
CA ALA A 6 -9.05 4.68 -15.12
C ALA A 6 -10.42 5.08 -14.55
N ARG A 7 -11.46 4.26 -14.78
CA ARG A 7 -12.79 4.50 -14.18
C ARG A 7 -12.75 4.52 -12.66
N ALA A 8 -11.97 3.62 -12.04
CA ALA A 8 -11.85 3.58 -10.59
C ALA A 8 -11.16 4.81 -10.02
N ALA A 9 -10.10 5.29 -10.68
CA ALA A 9 -9.42 6.53 -10.29
C ALA A 9 -10.36 7.74 -10.40
N GLU A 10 -11.12 7.85 -11.49
CA GLU A 10 -12.10 8.92 -11.69
C GLU A 10 -13.20 8.89 -10.63
N GLN A 11 -13.83 7.74 -10.42
CA GLN A 11 -14.90 7.58 -9.44
C GLN A 11 -14.43 7.91 -8.01
N ALA A 12 -13.24 7.45 -7.64
CA ALA A 12 -12.69 7.75 -6.32
C ALA A 12 -12.37 9.24 -6.15
N ARG A 13 -11.87 9.91 -7.21
CA ARG A 13 -11.66 11.37 -7.20
C ARG A 13 -12.97 12.11 -7.00
N GLN A 14 -14.02 11.74 -7.73
CA GLN A 14 -15.35 12.34 -7.56
C GLN A 14 -15.88 12.19 -6.13
N TRP A 15 -15.78 11.00 -5.53
CA TRP A 15 -16.17 10.80 -4.13
C TRP A 15 -15.31 11.56 -3.12
N ARG A 16 -14.04 11.82 -3.45
CA ARG A 16 -13.15 12.61 -2.60
C ARG A 16 -13.49 14.10 -2.65
N GLU A 17 -13.91 14.59 -3.81
CA GLU A 17 -14.22 16.01 -4.05
C GLU A 17 -15.68 16.37 -3.72
N GLN A 18 -16.60 15.39 -3.73
CA GLN A 18 -17.99 15.65 -3.38
C GLN A 18 -18.14 16.16 -1.95
N ALA A 19 -19.09 17.08 -1.75
CA ALA A 19 -19.52 17.47 -0.41
C ALA A 19 -20.22 16.28 0.28
N LEU A 20 -19.94 16.09 1.57
CA LEU A 20 -20.61 15.05 2.35
C LEU A 20 -21.91 15.59 2.95
N PRO A 21 -22.99 14.78 2.99
CA PRO A 21 -24.21 15.15 3.69
C PRO A 21 -23.98 15.33 5.20
N ASP A 22 -24.75 16.22 5.82
CA ASP A 22 -24.75 16.41 7.29
C ASP A 22 -25.69 15.45 8.03
N ASP A 23 -26.58 14.76 7.31
CA ASP A 23 -27.57 13.84 7.88
C ASP A 23 -27.03 12.39 7.94
N PRO A 24 -27.14 11.70 9.10
CA PRO A 24 -26.70 10.31 9.25
C PRO A 24 -27.34 9.33 8.25
N ALA A 25 -28.62 9.48 7.91
CA ALA A 25 -29.28 8.57 6.97
C ALA A 25 -28.78 8.79 5.53
N ALA A 26 -28.56 10.04 5.13
CA ALA A 26 -27.92 10.37 3.86
C ALA A 26 -26.47 9.84 3.77
N LEU A 27 -25.68 9.95 4.84
CA LEU A 27 -24.35 9.35 4.93
C LEU A 27 -24.40 7.81 4.84
N ALA A 28 -25.39 7.17 5.45
CA ALA A 28 -25.61 5.73 5.34
C ALA A 28 -25.95 5.28 3.91
N ALA A 29 -26.80 6.05 3.22
CA ALA A 29 -27.13 5.80 1.82
C ALA A 29 -25.89 5.87 0.92
N LEU A 30 -25.06 6.90 1.12
CA LEU A 30 -23.80 7.07 0.40
C LEU A 30 -22.80 5.94 0.71
N LEU A 31 -22.62 5.57 1.98
CA LEU A 31 -21.77 4.44 2.36
C LEU A 31 -22.23 3.13 1.69
N ARG A 32 -23.54 2.88 1.65
CA ARG A 32 -24.10 1.70 0.98
C ARG A 32 -23.80 1.70 -0.51
N GLU A 33 -23.93 2.84 -1.17
CA GLU A 33 -23.56 2.98 -2.58
C GLU A 33 -22.07 2.69 -2.80
N GLN A 34 -21.20 3.31 -2.00
CA GLN A 34 -19.76 3.10 -2.08
C GLN A 34 -19.39 1.63 -1.84
N PHE A 35 -19.93 1.00 -0.79
CA PHE A 35 -19.70 -0.42 -0.52
C PHE A 35 -20.16 -1.32 -1.67
N ARG A 36 -21.33 -1.04 -2.26
CA ARG A 36 -21.83 -1.80 -3.41
C ARG A 36 -20.89 -1.67 -4.61
N THR A 37 -20.48 -0.44 -4.94
CA THR A 37 -19.56 -0.17 -6.04
C THR A 37 -18.21 -0.85 -5.83
N VAL A 38 -17.67 -0.82 -4.60
CA VAL A 38 -16.43 -1.54 -4.27
C VAL A 38 -16.62 -3.04 -4.41
N ALA A 39 -17.69 -3.61 -3.87
CA ALA A 39 -17.96 -5.04 -3.92
C ALA A 39 -18.17 -5.54 -5.37
N GLN A 40 -18.68 -4.70 -6.26
CA GLN A 40 -18.91 -5.00 -7.68
C GLN A 40 -17.72 -4.63 -8.58
N ALA A 41 -16.57 -4.27 -8.01
CA ALA A 41 -15.36 -3.96 -8.76
C ALA A 41 -14.64 -5.23 -9.27
N ASP A 42 -15.37 -6.18 -9.87
CA ASP A 42 -14.87 -7.48 -10.33
C ASP A 42 -13.58 -7.36 -11.17
N PRO A 43 -13.45 -6.40 -12.11
CA PRO A 43 -12.22 -6.27 -12.87
C PRO A 43 -10.99 -5.92 -12.01
N LEU A 44 -11.16 -5.18 -10.91
CA LEU A 44 -10.06 -4.84 -10.01
C LEU A 44 -9.67 -6.05 -9.15
N PHE A 45 -10.65 -6.77 -8.60
CA PHE A 45 -10.39 -8.00 -7.85
C PHE A 45 -9.76 -9.09 -8.72
N PHE A 46 -10.22 -9.23 -9.95
CA PHE A 46 -9.61 -10.13 -10.93
C PHE A 46 -8.14 -9.78 -11.15
N LEU A 47 -7.82 -8.52 -11.48
CA LEU A 47 -6.42 -8.08 -11.67
C LEU A 47 -5.57 -8.27 -10.40
N GLN A 48 -6.15 -8.06 -9.22
CA GLN A 48 -5.45 -8.27 -7.96
C GLN A 48 -5.13 -9.76 -7.71
N GLY A 49 -6.02 -10.67 -8.11
CA GLY A 49 -5.90 -12.11 -7.90
C GLY A 49 -5.15 -12.88 -9.00
N SER A 50 -5.15 -12.40 -10.25
CA SER A 50 -4.78 -13.22 -11.42
C SER A 50 -3.30 -13.17 -11.84
N ALA A 51 -2.44 -12.40 -11.17
CA ALA A 51 -1.07 -12.11 -11.66
C ALA A 51 0.03 -13.14 -11.25
N GLY A 52 -0.33 -14.30 -10.70
CA GLY A 52 0.65 -15.24 -10.13
C GLY A 52 1.24 -16.25 -11.12
N GLY A 53 0.44 -16.73 -12.08
CA GLY A 53 0.79 -17.90 -12.90
C GLY A 53 1.97 -17.66 -13.84
N THR A 54 1.99 -16.53 -14.54
CA THR A 54 3.10 -16.21 -15.47
C THR A 54 4.41 -15.98 -14.73
N LEU A 55 4.36 -15.34 -13.55
CA LEU A 55 5.53 -15.12 -12.72
C LEU A 55 6.10 -16.45 -12.21
N ALA A 56 5.25 -17.35 -11.70
CA ALA A 56 5.67 -18.67 -11.25
C ALA A 56 6.34 -19.46 -12.39
N GLY A 57 5.70 -19.52 -13.57
CA GLY A 57 6.28 -20.19 -14.73
C GLY A 57 7.58 -19.55 -15.23
N LEU A 58 7.74 -18.23 -15.09
CA LEU A 58 9.00 -17.54 -15.37
C LEU A 58 10.09 -17.94 -14.36
N VAL A 59 9.78 -17.95 -13.06
CA VAL A 59 10.73 -18.38 -12.01
C VAL A 59 11.17 -19.82 -12.26
N ASP A 60 10.24 -20.74 -12.49
CA ASP A 60 10.55 -22.15 -12.78
C ASP A 60 11.44 -22.32 -14.02
N LEU A 61 11.17 -21.53 -15.06
CA LEU A 61 11.97 -21.57 -16.29
C LEU A 61 13.37 -21.00 -16.06
N VAL A 62 13.51 -19.93 -15.29
CA VAL A 62 14.82 -19.37 -14.93
C VAL A 62 15.60 -20.33 -14.04
N GLU A 63 14.95 -20.92 -13.03
CA GLU A 63 15.52 -21.91 -12.11
C GLU A 63 16.09 -23.12 -12.87
N LYS A 64 15.40 -23.58 -13.92
CA LYS A 64 15.89 -24.66 -14.80
C LYS A 64 17.26 -24.36 -15.43
N TYR A 65 17.55 -23.10 -15.74
CA TYR A 65 18.82 -22.68 -16.37
C TYR A 65 19.83 -22.10 -15.38
N CYS A 66 19.36 -21.56 -14.25
CA CYS A 66 20.18 -20.97 -13.19
C CYS A 66 19.72 -21.54 -11.82
N PRO A 67 20.07 -22.80 -11.50
CA PRO A 67 19.60 -23.45 -10.27
C PRO A 67 20.06 -22.72 -9.01
N GLY A 68 19.15 -22.55 -8.05
CA GLY A 68 19.35 -21.81 -6.80
C GLY A 68 19.19 -20.29 -6.93
N GLU A 69 19.00 -19.77 -8.15
CA GLU A 69 18.97 -18.33 -8.43
C GLU A 69 17.67 -17.87 -9.12
N GLY A 70 16.67 -18.76 -9.28
CA GLY A 70 15.43 -18.50 -10.02
C GLY A 70 14.74 -17.19 -9.62
N TYR A 71 14.56 -16.97 -8.32
CA TYR A 71 13.94 -15.75 -7.79
C TYR A 71 14.81 -14.51 -8.00
N ALA A 72 16.09 -14.55 -7.64
CA ALA A 72 16.99 -13.41 -7.73
C ALA A 72 17.19 -12.92 -9.18
N VAL A 73 17.43 -13.86 -10.10
CA VAL A 73 17.58 -13.57 -11.54
C VAL A 73 16.25 -13.07 -12.11
N THR A 74 15.11 -13.67 -11.76
CA THR A 74 13.80 -13.19 -12.21
C THR A 74 13.50 -11.78 -11.74
N ALA A 75 13.76 -11.48 -10.46
CA ALA A 75 13.60 -10.15 -9.89
C ALA A 75 14.46 -9.11 -10.63
N ALA A 76 15.73 -9.43 -10.90
CA ALA A 76 16.62 -8.56 -11.66
C ALA A 76 16.15 -8.32 -13.11
N LEU A 77 15.64 -9.35 -13.79
CA LEU A 77 15.07 -9.21 -15.14
C LEU A 77 13.86 -8.28 -15.16
N MET A 78 12.97 -8.42 -14.18
CA MET A 78 11.75 -7.61 -14.08
C MET A 78 12.04 -6.17 -13.63
N ALA A 79 13.05 -5.95 -12.79
CA ALA A 79 13.45 -4.63 -12.32
C ALA A 79 13.90 -3.67 -13.45
N GLY A 80 14.33 -4.22 -14.60
CA GLY A 80 14.66 -3.43 -15.79
C GLY A 80 13.46 -3.01 -16.66
N GLY A 81 12.24 -3.43 -16.29
CA GLY A 81 11.01 -3.15 -17.03
C GLY A 81 10.36 -1.80 -16.69
N GLU A 82 9.10 -1.63 -17.13
CA GLU A 82 8.29 -0.48 -16.73
C GLU A 82 8.03 -0.50 -15.21
N PRO A 83 8.26 0.61 -14.49
CA PRO A 83 8.12 0.63 -13.05
C PRO A 83 6.65 0.50 -12.63
N SER A 84 6.40 -0.35 -11.63
CA SER A 84 5.09 -0.49 -10.98
C SER A 84 4.65 0.79 -10.27
N VAL A 85 3.39 0.88 -9.86
CA VAL A 85 2.89 2.03 -9.08
C VAL A 85 3.67 2.20 -7.77
N THR A 86 4.07 1.10 -7.13
CA THR A 86 4.89 1.15 -5.91
C THR A 86 6.31 1.64 -6.20
N ALA A 87 6.92 1.18 -7.29
CA ALA A 87 8.24 1.65 -7.71
C ALA A 87 8.22 3.15 -8.08
N GLN A 88 7.21 3.59 -8.83
CA GLN A 88 6.99 5.00 -9.17
C GLN A 88 6.85 5.88 -7.93
N GLN A 89 6.15 5.39 -6.90
CA GLN A 89 6.05 6.09 -5.63
C GLN A 89 7.41 6.21 -4.92
N GLY A 90 8.22 5.14 -4.91
CA GLY A 90 9.56 5.18 -4.33
C GLY A 90 10.46 6.23 -5.01
N TYR A 91 10.44 6.32 -6.35
CA TYR A 91 11.17 7.37 -7.05
C TYR A 91 10.63 8.77 -6.76
N ALA A 92 9.30 8.92 -6.61
CA ALA A 92 8.69 10.19 -6.26
C ALA A 92 9.09 10.66 -4.85
N LEU A 93 9.28 9.74 -3.89
CA LEU A 93 9.81 10.07 -2.56
C LEU A 93 11.27 10.54 -2.62
N ILE A 94 12.11 9.91 -3.44
CA ILE A 94 13.49 10.39 -3.65
C ILE A 94 13.49 11.79 -4.27
N ALA A 95 12.64 12.04 -5.27
CA ALA A 95 12.51 13.36 -5.88
C ALA A 95 12.01 14.42 -4.87
N LEU A 96 11.11 14.05 -3.96
CA LEU A 96 10.71 14.92 -2.83
C LEU A 96 11.89 15.22 -1.90
N ALA A 97 12.71 14.23 -1.59
CA ALA A 97 13.89 14.41 -0.75
C ALA A 97 14.95 15.31 -1.43
N GLU A 98 15.16 15.17 -2.74
CA GLU A 98 16.00 16.06 -3.54
C GLU A 98 15.45 17.50 -3.53
N THR A 99 14.13 17.67 -3.68
CA THR A 99 13.46 18.98 -3.62
C THR A 99 13.59 19.60 -2.23
N ALA A 100 13.37 18.82 -1.18
CA ALA A 100 13.53 19.26 0.21
C ALA A 100 14.97 19.69 0.50
N ALA A 101 15.98 18.95 0.01
CA ALA A 101 17.39 19.28 0.20
C ALA A 101 17.78 20.61 -0.47
N ALA A 102 17.12 20.99 -1.57
CA ALA A 102 17.34 22.25 -2.28
C ALA A 102 16.50 23.43 -1.74
N ASP A 103 15.53 23.17 -0.86
CA ASP A 103 14.64 24.16 -0.25
C ASP A 103 15.03 24.36 1.23
N ALA A 104 15.87 25.37 1.50
CA ALA A 104 16.44 25.58 2.83
C ALA A 104 15.38 25.80 3.94
N GLU A 105 14.29 26.48 3.63
CA GLU A 105 13.19 26.71 4.58
C GLU A 105 12.43 25.40 4.86
N ALA A 106 12.13 24.63 3.81
CA ALA A 106 11.49 23.33 3.99
C ALA A 106 12.38 22.31 4.72
N LEU A 107 13.68 22.30 4.44
CA LEU A 107 14.63 21.44 5.14
C LEU A 107 14.74 21.79 6.63
N ALA A 108 14.78 23.08 6.96
CA ALA A 108 14.76 23.55 8.34
C ALA A 108 13.46 23.14 9.04
N TRP A 109 12.32 23.30 8.37
CA TRP A 109 11.02 22.86 8.88
C TRP A 109 10.94 21.34 9.07
N LEU A 110 11.41 20.53 8.11
CA LEU A 110 11.42 19.07 8.20
C LEU A 110 12.20 18.54 9.40
N ARG A 111 13.30 19.23 9.75
CA ARG A 111 14.16 18.91 10.90
C ARG A 111 13.68 19.50 12.22
N SER A 112 12.67 20.37 12.20
CA SER A 112 12.20 21.04 13.40
C SER A 112 11.46 20.05 14.32
N PRO A 113 11.76 20.02 15.62
CA PRO A 113 10.98 19.24 16.58
C PRO A 113 9.56 19.81 16.79
N GLN A 114 9.27 21.02 16.32
CA GLN A 114 7.94 21.65 16.36
C GLN A 114 7.13 21.41 15.08
N ARG A 115 7.66 20.62 14.13
CA ARG A 115 6.97 20.24 12.90
C ARG A 115 5.66 19.52 13.23
N SER A 116 4.59 19.89 12.51
CA SER A 116 3.29 19.23 12.61
C SER A 116 2.90 18.75 11.21
N GLY A 117 2.95 17.45 10.95
CA GLY A 117 2.52 16.89 9.67
C GLY A 117 1.08 17.28 9.33
N ALA A 118 0.15 17.28 10.30
CA ALA A 118 -1.22 17.75 10.06
C ALA A 118 -1.36 19.24 9.65
N ARG A 119 -0.32 20.06 9.87
CA ARG A 119 -0.30 21.50 9.58
C ARG A 119 0.75 21.89 8.54
N TRP A 120 1.24 20.92 7.77
CA TRP A 120 2.33 21.09 6.80
C TRP A 120 2.08 22.25 5.83
N ALA A 121 0.87 22.36 5.29
CA ALA A 121 0.51 23.36 4.30
C ALA A 121 0.44 24.78 4.87
N GLN A 122 0.19 24.93 6.18
CA GLN A 122 0.17 26.24 6.86
C GLN A 122 1.53 26.63 7.42
N GLN A 123 2.38 25.65 7.78
CA GLN A 123 3.69 25.90 8.38
C GLN A 123 4.79 26.15 7.35
N LEU A 124 4.64 25.63 6.13
CA LEU A 124 5.58 25.88 5.04
C LEU A 124 5.23 27.18 4.29
N PRO A 125 6.24 27.96 3.85
CA PRO A 125 6.00 29.17 3.06
C PRO A 125 5.31 28.86 1.72
N ALA A 126 4.39 29.73 1.28
CA ALA A 126 3.64 29.53 0.04
C ALA A 126 4.54 29.41 -1.22
N HIS A 127 5.73 30.00 -1.21
CA HIS A 127 6.69 29.92 -2.31
C HIS A 127 7.54 28.64 -2.31
N SER A 128 7.52 27.86 -1.23
CA SER A 128 8.30 26.62 -1.07
C SER A 128 8.06 25.65 -2.23
N PRO A 129 9.09 25.29 -3.02
CA PRO A 129 9.00 24.21 -3.99
C PRO A 129 8.60 22.87 -3.35
N PHE A 130 9.08 22.59 -2.14
CA PHE A 130 8.72 21.38 -1.42
C PHE A 130 7.23 21.33 -1.08
N LEU A 131 6.63 22.44 -0.63
CA LEU A 131 5.18 22.51 -0.37
C LEU A 131 4.38 22.08 -1.60
N ARG A 132 4.70 22.62 -2.78
CA ARG A 132 3.99 22.28 -4.03
C ARG A 132 4.21 20.81 -4.41
N ALA A 133 5.46 20.35 -4.40
CA ALA A 133 5.79 18.98 -4.75
C ALA A 133 5.12 17.96 -3.79
N PHE A 134 5.06 18.27 -2.49
CA PHE A 134 4.41 17.44 -1.49
C PHE A 134 2.89 17.41 -1.67
N ALA A 135 2.27 18.54 -2.02
CA ALA A 135 0.85 18.60 -2.39
C ALA A 135 0.53 17.68 -3.56
N GLU A 136 1.34 17.73 -4.63
CA GLU A 136 1.21 16.87 -5.82
C GLU A 136 1.41 15.39 -5.49
N PHE A 137 2.40 15.09 -4.65
CA PHE A 137 2.62 13.72 -4.16
C PHE A 137 1.41 13.20 -3.41
N LEU A 138 0.86 13.99 -2.48
CA LEU A 138 -0.33 13.62 -1.74
C LEU A 138 -1.53 13.49 -2.67
N ASP A 139 -1.74 14.33 -3.68
CA ASP A 139 -2.82 14.12 -4.65
C ASP A 139 -2.73 12.73 -5.31
N ARG A 140 -1.53 12.34 -5.75
CA ARG A 140 -1.31 11.07 -6.47
C ARG A 140 -1.33 9.82 -5.58
N TYR A 141 -0.76 9.91 -4.38
CA TYR A 141 -0.45 8.76 -3.51
C TYR A 141 -1.00 8.88 -2.08
N GLY A 142 -1.62 10.01 -1.72
CA GLY A 142 -2.10 10.28 -0.36
C GLY A 142 -3.21 9.35 0.12
N HIS A 143 -3.85 8.60 -0.78
CA HIS A 143 -4.84 7.56 -0.47
C HIS A 143 -4.24 6.30 0.15
N ARG A 144 -2.91 6.13 0.06
CA ARG A 144 -2.20 5.01 0.67
C ARG A 144 -1.96 5.24 2.16
N ALA A 145 -1.54 4.19 2.85
CA ALA A 145 -1.24 4.22 4.27
C ALA A 145 -0.27 3.09 4.67
N THR A 146 0.32 3.21 5.85
CA THR A 146 0.92 2.07 6.53
C THR A 146 -0.19 1.10 6.93
N ALA A 147 -0.01 -0.19 6.65
CA ALA A 147 -1.05 -1.22 6.84
C ALA A 147 -2.40 -0.86 6.18
N GLU A 148 -2.35 -0.31 4.95
CA GLU A 148 -3.49 0.26 4.18
C GLU A 148 -4.73 -0.63 4.04
N SER A 149 -4.57 -1.95 4.15
CA SER A 149 -5.67 -2.92 4.12
C SER A 149 -6.69 -2.72 5.26
N TYR A 150 -6.26 -2.15 6.38
CA TYR A 150 -7.16 -1.79 7.47
C TYR A 150 -7.72 -0.38 7.23
N VAL A 151 -9.04 -0.30 6.97
CA VAL A 151 -9.74 1.00 6.75
C VAL A 151 -9.62 1.94 7.95
N ARG A 152 -9.37 1.41 9.15
CA ARG A 152 -9.14 2.19 10.37
C ARG A 152 -7.84 2.99 10.36
N GLN A 153 -6.87 2.64 9.52
CA GLN A 153 -5.60 3.34 9.46
C GLN A 153 -5.76 4.68 8.75
N PRO A 154 -5.20 5.77 9.30
CA PRO A 154 -5.23 7.06 8.64
C PRO A 154 -4.47 6.99 7.32
N ARG A 155 -5.00 7.68 6.31
CA ARG A 155 -4.32 7.80 5.01
C ARG A 155 -3.19 8.80 5.13
N TRP A 156 -2.18 8.70 4.27
CA TRP A 156 -1.05 9.63 4.29
C TRP A 156 -1.47 11.08 4.08
N ARG A 157 -2.57 11.34 3.37
CA ARG A 157 -3.15 12.68 3.27
C ARG A 157 -3.70 13.20 4.60
N GLU A 158 -4.22 12.31 5.44
CA GLU A 158 -4.80 12.63 6.75
C GLU A 158 -3.71 12.78 7.82
N ALA A 159 -2.68 11.93 7.78
CA ALA A 159 -1.56 11.92 8.72
C ALA A 159 -0.23 11.70 7.96
N PRO A 160 0.41 12.78 7.46
CA PRO A 160 1.58 12.68 6.59
C PRO A 160 2.92 12.50 7.31
N ASP A 161 2.98 12.52 8.65
CA ASP A 161 4.24 12.53 9.39
C ASP A 161 5.17 11.37 9.02
N TYR A 162 4.64 10.16 8.87
CA TYR A 162 5.42 9.00 8.38
C TYR A 162 6.12 9.27 7.04
N LEU A 163 5.43 9.93 6.09
CA LEU A 163 6.03 10.28 4.80
C LEU A 163 7.08 11.38 4.96
N LEU A 164 6.83 12.38 5.80
CA LEU A 164 7.76 13.47 6.04
C LEU A 164 9.07 12.96 6.66
N ASP A 165 8.98 12.00 7.59
CA ASP A 165 10.14 11.31 8.17
C ASP A 165 10.87 10.49 7.11
N THR A 166 10.14 9.72 6.30
CA THR A 166 10.72 8.96 5.18
C THR A 166 11.45 9.89 4.20
N VAL A 167 10.89 11.05 3.88
CA VAL A 167 11.52 12.05 3.00
C VAL A 167 12.82 12.57 3.62
N LEU A 168 12.81 12.89 4.92
CA LEU A 168 13.99 13.36 5.63
C LEU A 168 15.10 12.30 5.66
N GLU A 169 14.75 11.03 5.89
CA GLU A 169 15.68 9.89 5.86
C GLU A 169 16.26 9.64 4.45
N MET A 170 15.48 9.92 3.41
CA MET A 170 15.91 9.73 2.02
C MET A 170 16.80 10.85 1.49
N ILE A 171 17.03 11.94 2.24
CA ILE A 171 17.93 13.02 1.80
C ILE A 171 19.34 12.47 1.53
N GLY A 172 19.87 12.78 0.34
CA GLY A 172 21.14 12.24 -0.15
C GLY A 172 21.00 10.95 -0.97
N SER A 173 19.81 10.35 -1.03
CA SER A 173 19.49 9.31 -2.01
C SER A 173 19.44 9.89 -3.42
N ASN A 174 19.73 9.06 -4.42
CA ASN A 174 19.72 9.46 -5.83
C ASN A 174 18.91 8.48 -6.67
N ALA A 175 17.83 8.96 -7.30
CA ALA A 175 16.92 8.12 -8.06
C ALA A 175 17.56 7.54 -9.33
N GLU A 176 18.44 8.30 -9.99
CA GLU A 176 19.15 7.81 -11.18
C GLU A 176 20.17 6.73 -10.81
N ALA A 177 20.85 6.85 -9.68
CA ALA A 177 21.76 5.81 -9.19
C ALA A 177 21.01 4.50 -8.90
N VAL A 178 19.79 4.56 -8.34
CA VAL A 178 18.93 3.38 -8.16
C VAL A 178 18.54 2.77 -9.51
N ARG A 179 18.05 3.58 -10.45
CA ARG A 179 17.69 3.10 -11.80
C ARG A 179 18.87 2.48 -12.54
N GLN A 180 20.04 3.10 -12.43
CA GLN A 180 21.24 2.58 -13.07
C GLN A 180 21.66 1.23 -12.49
N ARG A 181 21.60 1.06 -11.16
CA ARG A 181 21.83 -0.25 -10.52
C ARG A 181 20.86 -1.32 -11.04
N GLN A 182 19.58 -0.99 -11.18
CA GLN A 182 18.57 -1.92 -11.72
C GLN A 182 18.84 -2.28 -13.18
N ARG A 183 19.22 -1.32 -14.03
CA ARG A 183 19.60 -1.58 -15.44
C ARG A 183 20.81 -2.50 -15.54
N VAL A 184 21.83 -2.27 -14.72
CA VAL A 184 23.04 -3.11 -14.66
C VAL A 184 22.69 -4.53 -14.21
N ALA A 185 21.90 -4.68 -13.14
CA ALA A 185 21.46 -5.98 -12.66
C ALA A 185 20.65 -6.74 -13.72
N ALA A 186 19.73 -6.07 -14.41
CA ALA A 186 18.95 -6.66 -15.50
C ALA A 186 19.86 -7.12 -16.66
N ALA A 187 20.85 -6.32 -17.04
CA ALA A 187 21.81 -6.68 -18.09
C ALA A 187 22.66 -7.91 -17.71
N GLN A 188 23.11 -7.97 -16.45
CA GLN A 188 23.84 -9.11 -15.91
C GLN A 188 22.98 -10.38 -15.87
N ALA A 189 21.72 -10.27 -15.44
CA ALA A 189 20.76 -11.38 -15.44
C ALA A 189 20.53 -11.93 -16.87
N TRP A 190 20.35 -11.05 -17.86
CA TRP A 190 20.25 -11.46 -19.27
C TRP A 190 21.51 -12.14 -19.78
N GLN A 191 22.69 -11.64 -19.40
CA GLN A 191 23.96 -12.25 -19.78
C GLN A 191 24.13 -13.64 -19.15
N ARG A 192 23.71 -13.81 -17.90
CA ARG A 192 23.76 -15.07 -17.16
C ARG A 192 22.88 -16.13 -17.82
N LEU A 193 21.63 -15.79 -18.12
CA LEU A 193 20.73 -16.67 -18.89
C LEU A 193 21.29 -17.02 -20.27
N ARG A 194 21.84 -16.04 -20.99
CA ARG A 194 22.43 -16.28 -22.32
C ARG A 194 23.57 -17.30 -22.28
N ARG A 195 24.38 -17.29 -21.21
CA ARG A 195 25.48 -18.23 -21.00
C ARG A 195 24.97 -19.62 -20.58
N ALA A 196 23.96 -19.68 -19.74
CA ALA A 196 23.39 -20.93 -19.24
C ALA A 196 22.59 -21.70 -20.32
N ILE A 197 21.94 -20.99 -21.24
CA ILE A 197 21.11 -21.63 -22.27
C ILE A 197 22.00 -22.25 -23.37
N PRO A 198 21.76 -23.53 -23.76
CA PRO A 198 22.49 -24.20 -24.83
C PRO A 198 22.46 -23.41 -26.15
N PRO A 199 23.57 -23.36 -26.91
CA PRO A 199 23.67 -22.53 -28.12
C PRO A 199 22.57 -22.76 -29.16
N LEU A 200 22.16 -24.00 -29.38
CA LEU A 200 21.13 -24.36 -30.37
C LEU A 200 19.73 -23.87 -29.98
N ALA A 201 19.38 -23.92 -28.68
CA ALA A 201 18.07 -23.50 -28.18
C ALA A 201 17.99 -22.00 -27.85
N ARG A 202 19.15 -21.34 -27.74
CA ARG A 202 19.31 -19.96 -27.28
C ARG A 202 18.39 -18.93 -27.96
N PRO A 203 18.27 -18.83 -29.30
CA PRO A 203 17.45 -17.78 -29.91
C PRO A 203 15.96 -17.93 -29.56
N ALA A 204 15.43 -19.16 -29.64
CA ALA A 204 14.04 -19.44 -29.30
C ALA A 204 13.76 -19.23 -27.81
N MET A 205 14.63 -19.75 -26.93
CA MET A 205 14.45 -19.65 -25.49
C MET A 205 14.55 -18.22 -24.98
N LEU A 206 15.49 -17.42 -25.51
CA LEU A 206 15.58 -16.00 -25.16
C LEU A 206 14.36 -15.21 -25.65
N ALA A 207 13.75 -15.58 -26.77
CA ALA A 207 12.50 -14.97 -27.21
C ALA A 207 11.34 -15.28 -26.26
N VAL A 208 11.21 -16.54 -25.82
CA VAL A 208 10.23 -16.97 -24.81
C VAL A 208 10.43 -16.23 -23.50
N LEU A 209 11.66 -16.22 -22.96
CA LEU A 209 12.00 -15.52 -21.72
C LEU A 209 11.68 -14.02 -21.81
N LYS A 210 12.04 -13.34 -22.91
CA LYS A 210 11.70 -11.92 -23.11
C LYS A 210 10.20 -11.68 -23.09
N ARG A 211 9.42 -12.59 -23.69
CA ARG A 211 7.96 -12.51 -23.67
C ARG A 211 7.42 -12.73 -22.26
N LEU A 212 7.89 -13.75 -21.55
CA LEU A 212 7.47 -14.06 -20.19
C LEU A 212 7.82 -12.92 -19.22
N VAL A 213 9.04 -12.38 -19.25
CA VAL A 213 9.44 -11.21 -18.45
C VAL A 213 8.48 -10.04 -18.72
N ARG A 214 8.21 -9.72 -20.00
CA ARG A 214 7.30 -8.63 -20.34
C ARG A 214 5.89 -8.85 -19.80
N VAL A 215 5.35 -10.06 -19.94
CA VAL A 215 3.99 -10.38 -19.47
C VAL A 215 3.94 -10.39 -17.95
N ALA A 216 4.88 -11.05 -17.28
CA ALA A 216 4.98 -11.07 -15.81
C ALA A 216 5.10 -9.65 -15.24
N THR A 217 5.99 -8.80 -15.77
CA THR A 217 6.11 -7.40 -15.34
C THR A 217 4.78 -6.66 -15.51
N ARG A 218 4.10 -6.81 -16.66
CA ARG A 218 2.82 -6.15 -16.90
C ARG A 218 1.73 -6.63 -15.94
N GLU A 219 1.63 -7.93 -15.69
CA GLU A 219 0.64 -8.52 -14.78
C GLU A 219 0.89 -8.07 -13.33
N CYS A 220 2.13 -8.09 -12.86
CA CYS A 220 2.51 -7.56 -11.54
C CYS A 220 2.17 -6.07 -11.41
N ASN A 221 2.51 -5.26 -12.41
CA ASN A 221 2.19 -3.83 -12.43
C ASN A 221 0.67 -3.60 -12.40
N GLN A 222 -0.11 -4.40 -13.13
CA GLN A 222 -1.57 -4.30 -13.13
C GLN A 222 -2.18 -4.72 -11.79
N ARG A 223 -1.65 -5.75 -11.13
CA ARG A 223 -2.05 -6.16 -9.77
C ARG A 223 -1.79 -5.05 -8.76
N GLU A 224 -0.61 -4.43 -8.79
CA GLU A 224 -0.30 -3.29 -7.92
C GLU A 224 -1.17 -2.07 -8.21
N ALA A 225 -1.43 -1.78 -9.49
CA ALA A 225 -2.33 -0.69 -9.89
C ALA A 225 -3.77 -0.94 -9.42
N ALA A 226 -4.27 -2.18 -9.53
CA ALA A 226 -5.59 -2.56 -9.04
C ALA A 226 -5.69 -2.43 -7.52
N ARG A 227 -4.65 -2.87 -6.78
CA ARG A 227 -4.56 -2.64 -5.34
C ARG A 227 -4.62 -1.16 -5.00
N SER A 228 -3.82 -0.33 -5.67
CA SER A 228 -3.80 1.12 -5.46
C SER A 228 -5.18 1.76 -5.75
N ALA A 229 -5.87 1.33 -6.81
CA ALA A 229 -7.22 1.79 -7.12
C ALA A 229 -8.24 1.40 -6.04
N LEU A 230 -8.19 0.17 -5.52
CA LEU A 230 -9.03 -0.25 -4.40
C LEU A 230 -8.76 0.58 -3.14
N MET A 231 -7.50 0.95 -2.87
CA MET A 231 -7.18 1.81 -1.73
C MET A 231 -7.75 3.23 -1.88
N ARG A 232 -7.88 3.76 -3.10
CA ARG A 232 -8.59 5.03 -3.34
C ARG A 232 -10.08 4.93 -2.99
N TYR A 233 -10.74 3.83 -3.33
CA TYR A 233 -12.11 3.62 -2.88
C TYR A 233 -12.21 3.52 -1.36
N LEU A 234 -11.27 2.83 -0.70
CA LEU A 234 -11.27 2.73 0.75
C LEU A 234 -10.96 4.07 1.45
N GLU A 235 -10.19 4.98 0.84
CA GLU A 235 -10.05 6.36 1.32
C GLU A 235 -11.39 7.09 1.30
N ALA A 236 -12.14 7.03 0.19
CA ALA A 236 -13.45 7.67 0.08
C ALA A 236 -14.50 7.10 1.07
N VAL A 237 -14.51 5.78 1.24
CA VAL A 237 -15.34 5.10 2.25
C VAL A 237 -14.94 5.56 3.65
N ARG A 238 -13.65 5.61 3.95
CA ARG A 238 -13.13 6.07 5.25
C ARG A 238 -13.58 7.50 5.54
N ARG A 239 -13.46 8.41 4.57
CA ARG A 239 -13.90 9.82 4.67
C ARG A 239 -15.38 9.91 5.04
N THR A 240 -16.22 9.11 4.39
CA THR A 240 -17.68 9.09 4.64
C THR A 240 -18.00 8.47 6.00
N ALA A 241 -17.31 7.39 6.39
CA ALA A 241 -17.46 6.77 7.70
C ALA A 241 -17.01 7.69 8.84
N LEU A 242 -15.92 8.45 8.68
CA LEU A 242 -15.48 9.46 9.65
C LEU A 242 -16.49 10.59 9.80
N ALA A 243 -17.09 11.06 8.71
CA ALA A 243 -18.14 12.08 8.79
C ALA A 243 -19.34 11.56 9.60
N LEU A 244 -19.77 10.32 9.37
CA LEU A 244 -20.79 9.68 10.18
C LEU A 244 -20.34 9.52 11.65
N GLY A 245 -19.10 9.13 11.90
CA GLY A 245 -18.53 9.04 13.24
C GLY A 245 -18.56 10.36 13.99
N THR A 246 -18.25 11.46 13.31
CA THR A 246 -18.37 12.82 13.87
C THR A 246 -19.80 13.14 14.28
N GLN A 247 -20.81 12.75 13.49
CA GLN A 247 -22.22 12.92 13.86
C GLN A 247 -22.58 12.10 15.10
N LEU A 248 -22.15 10.84 15.13
CA LEU A 248 -22.46 9.89 16.21
C LEU A 248 -21.68 10.14 17.51
N ALA A 249 -20.62 10.96 17.47
CA ALA A 249 -19.86 11.38 18.64
C ALA A 249 -20.35 12.72 19.25
N ARG A 250 -21.34 13.39 18.65
CA ARG A 250 -21.81 14.73 19.12
C ARG A 250 -22.34 14.74 20.56
N GLY A 251 -22.98 13.66 21.01
CA GLY A 251 -23.46 13.51 22.39
C GLY A 251 -22.37 13.09 23.38
N GLY A 252 -21.14 12.87 22.91
CA GLY A 252 -20.04 12.37 23.72
C GLY A 252 -20.23 10.92 24.19
N LYS A 253 -19.35 10.48 25.10
CA LYS A 253 -19.24 9.10 25.56
C LYS A 253 -20.47 8.58 26.31
N GLU A 254 -21.22 9.46 26.97
CA GLU A 254 -22.40 9.07 27.76
C GLU A 254 -23.57 8.66 26.85
N ASP A 255 -23.70 9.31 25.69
CA ASP A 255 -24.78 9.07 24.73
C ASP A 255 -24.35 8.19 23.54
N GLY A 256 -23.05 8.12 23.23
CA GLY A 256 -22.54 7.46 22.05
C GLY A 256 -21.04 7.28 21.98
N PHE A 257 -20.45 7.60 20.82
CA PHE A 257 -19.01 7.43 20.59
C PHE A 257 -18.19 8.48 21.31
N GLU A 258 -17.00 8.09 21.77
CA GLU A 258 -16.04 9.01 22.37
C GLU A 258 -15.28 9.79 21.30
N ARG A 259 -14.98 9.15 20.17
CA ARG A 259 -14.27 9.75 19.03
C ARG A 259 -14.89 9.34 17.69
N PRO A 260 -14.74 10.16 16.64
CA PRO A 260 -15.21 9.80 15.30
C PRO A 260 -14.69 8.44 14.80
N ASP A 261 -13.44 8.10 15.11
CA ASP A 261 -12.79 6.85 14.71
C ASP A 261 -13.42 5.58 15.32
N ASP A 262 -14.26 5.72 16.35
CA ASP A 262 -14.90 4.56 16.99
C ASP A 262 -15.79 3.77 16.00
N VAL A 263 -16.24 4.41 14.91
CA VAL A 263 -16.95 3.76 13.80
C VAL A 263 -16.17 2.60 13.18
N PHE A 264 -14.84 2.63 13.21
CA PHE A 264 -13.99 1.59 12.62
C PHE A 264 -13.91 0.31 13.45
N HIS A 265 -14.47 0.32 14.66
CA HIS A 265 -14.66 -0.88 15.46
C HIS A 265 -16.02 -1.55 15.20
N LEU A 266 -16.85 -0.98 14.34
CA LEU A 266 -18.06 -1.60 13.82
C LEU A 266 -17.81 -2.31 12.49
N THR A 267 -18.59 -3.36 12.26
CA THR A 267 -18.76 -3.92 10.91
C THR A 267 -19.57 -2.95 10.05
N ALA A 268 -19.48 -3.07 8.72
CA ALA A 268 -20.26 -2.25 7.80
C ALA A 268 -21.77 -2.33 8.06
N PHE A 269 -22.28 -3.52 8.41
CA PHE A 269 -23.71 -3.71 8.72
C PHE A 269 -24.15 -3.00 10.00
N GLU A 270 -23.32 -3.04 11.05
CA GLU A 270 -23.60 -2.35 12.31
C GLU A 270 -23.53 -0.83 12.13
N LEU A 271 -22.53 -0.34 11.38
CA LEU A 271 -22.40 1.07 11.05
C LEU A 271 -23.63 1.61 10.31
N LEU A 272 -24.11 0.87 9.30
CA LEU A 272 -25.36 1.22 8.61
C LEU A 272 -26.58 1.09 9.52
N ALA A 273 -26.62 0.11 10.42
CA ALA A 273 -27.73 -0.08 11.34
C ALA A 273 -27.86 1.06 12.36
N VAL A 274 -26.75 1.56 12.89
CA VAL A 274 -26.79 2.70 13.83
C VAL A 274 -27.17 3.99 13.10
N ALA A 275 -26.65 4.22 11.89
CA ALA A 275 -26.96 5.41 11.11
C ALA A 275 -28.44 5.49 10.68
N GLU A 276 -29.09 4.33 10.52
CA GLU A 276 -30.51 4.22 10.14
C GLU A 276 -31.45 4.09 11.34
N GLY A 277 -30.94 4.20 12.57
CA GLY A 277 -31.74 4.04 13.79
C GLY A 277 -32.22 2.62 14.08
N ARG A 278 -31.79 1.62 13.29
CA ARG A 278 -32.10 0.19 13.51
C ARG A 278 -31.33 -0.41 14.68
N MET A 279 -30.22 0.22 15.07
CA MET A 279 -29.42 -0.14 16.24
C MET A 279 -29.25 1.09 17.15
N PRO A 280 -29.64 1.01 18.44
CA PRO A 280 -29.41 2.11 19.36
C PRO A 280 -27.93 2.44 19.54
N LEU A 281 -27.58 3.73 19.45
CA LEU A 281 -26.20 4.24 19.48
C LEU A 281 -25.40 3.74 20.70
N ARG A 282 -25.99 3.75 21.91
CA ARG A 282 -25.35 3.22 23.13
C ARG A 282 -24.85 1.77 23.01
N TYR A 283 -25.55 0.91 22.26
CA TYR A 283 -25.11 -0.47 22.05
C TYR A 283 -23.98 -0.56 21.04
N ALA A 284 -24.02 0.30 20.02
CA ALA A 284 -22.96 0.41 19.02
C ALA A 284 -21.67 0.92 19.66
N ALA A 285 -21.76 1.97 20.50
CA ALA A 285 -20.65 2.51 21.28
C ALA A 285 -20.01 1.47 22.21
N ARG A 286 -20.82 0.75 23.01
CA ARG A 286 -20.32 -0.32 23.87
C ARG A 286 -19.61 -1.44 23.10
N ARG A 287 -20.14 -1.80 21.92
CA ARG A 287 -19.53 -2.82 21.06
C ARG A 287 -18.21 -2.33 20.45
N ALA A 288 -18.17 -1.08 20.00
CA ALA A 288 -16.97 -0.44 19.47
C ALA A 288 -15.86 -0.40 20.54
N ALA A 289 -16.18 0.09 21.74
CA ALA A 289 -15.25 0.14 22.87
C ALA A 289 -14.69 -1.26 23.22
N ARG A 290 -15.57 -2.28 23.32
CA ARG A 290 -15.14 -3.64 23.61
C ARG A 290 -14.18 -4.20 22.55
N ARG A 291 -14.42 -3.92 21.27
CA ARG A 291 -13.54 -4.37 20.18
C ARG A 291 -12.24 -3.58 20.13
N ALA A 292 -12.25 -2.31 20.53
CA ALA A 292 -11.03 -1.52 20.70
C ALA A 292 -10.13 -2.11 21.79
N GLU A 293 -10.70 -2.50 22.94
CA GLU A 293 -9.98 -3.20 24.02
C GLU A 293 -9.35 -4.51 23.52
N VAL A 294 -10.10 -5.33 22.80
CA VAL A 294 -9.60 -6.61 22.27
C VAL A 294 -8.45 -6.38 21.29
N LEU A 295 -8.56 -5.39 20.40
CA LEU A 295 -7.49 -5.07 19.46
C LEU A 295 -6.24 -4.53 20.16
N ALA A 296 -6.39 -3.77 21.25
CA ALA A 296 -5.27 -3.29 22.04
C ALA A 296 -4.55 -4.46 22.75
N ASP A 297 -5.30 -5.37 23.38
CA ASP A 297 -4.76 -6.59 24.01
C ASP A 297 -4.08 -7.53 23.00
N GLN A 298 -4.55 -7.55 21.75
CA GLN A 298 -3.95 -8.34 20.68
C GLN A 298 -2.67 -7.69 20.10
N ALA A 299 -2.54 -6.37 20.14
CA ALA A 299 -1.41 -5.65 19.54
C ALA A 299 -0.06 -6.02 20.18
N ASP A 300 -0.07 -6.40 21.47
CA ASP A 300 1.13 -6.79 22.21
C ASP A 300 1.47 -8.28 22.09
N ARG A 301 0.64 -9.06 21.39
CA ARG A 301 0.83 -10.51 21.23
C ARG A 301 1.54 -10.82 19.92
N ALA A 302 2.55 -11.68 19.99
CA ALA A 302 3.14 -12.26 18.79
C ALA A 302 2.12 -13.21 18.13
N GLU A 303 1.65 -12.87 16.93
CA GLU A 303 0.83 -13.78 16.14
C GLU A 303 1.68 -14.95 15.66
N PRO A 304 1.24 -16.20 15.87
CA PRO A 304 1.97 -17.36 15.36
C PRO A 304 1.92 -17.38 13.83
N ALA A 305 3.04 -17.71 13.19
CA ALA A 305 3.12 -17.83 11.72
C ALA A 305 2.17 -18.90 11.16
N VAL A 306 1.82 -19.90 11.98
CA VAL A 306 0.88 -20.97 11.65
C VAL A 306 -0.08 -21.15 12.82
N ILE A 307 -1.38 -21.04 12.55
CA ILE A 307 -2.43 -21.39 13.52
C ILE A 307 -2.83 -22.84 13.23
N VAL A 308 -2.55 -23.73 14.20
CA VAL A 308 -3.01 -25.12 14.17
C VAL A 308 -4.22 -25.27 15.08
N GLU A 309 -5.22 -25.99 14.61
CA GLU A 309 -6.42 -26.30 15.40
C GLU A 309 -6.08 -27.15 16.64
N GLN A 310 -5.06 -28.01 16.53
CA GLN A 310 -4.54 -28.83 17.62
C GLN A 310 -3.07 -28.50 17.92
N PRO A 311 -2.75 -28.04 19.14
CA PRO A 311 -1.37 -27.85 19.58
C PRO A 311 -0.57 -29.17 19.45
N GLY A 312 0.56 -29.14 18.74
CA GLY A 312 1.43 -30.32 18.52
C GLY A 312 1.18 -31.11 17.23
N ALA A 313 0.18 -30.73 16.42
CA ALA A 313 -0.09 -31.36 15.13
C ALA A 313 0.71 -30.76 13.94
N LEU A 314 1.76 -29.98 14.21
CA LEU A 314 2.64 -29.51 13.13
C LEU A 314 3.34 -30.74 12.53
N PRO A 315 3.14 -31.07 11.25
CA PRO A 315 3.94 -32.10 10.62
C PRO A 315 5.41 -31.69 10.71
N ALA A 316 6.30 -32.65 11.02
CA ALA A 316 7.74 -32.45 11.23
C ALA A 316 8.49 -31.74 10.07
N VAL A 317 7.80 -31.48 8.96
CA VAL A 317 8.28 -30.80 7.76
C VAL A 317 8.35 -29.27 7.93
N PHE A 318 7.58 -28.68 8.85
CA PHE A 318 7.73 -27.27 9.21
C PHE A 318 8.66 -27.10 10.42
N SER A 319 9.91 -27.54 10.28
CA SER A 319 10.96 -26.94 11.10
C SER A 319 10.98 -25.46 10.76
N SER A 320 10.79 -24.60 11.76
CA SER A 320 10.94 -23.15 11.61
C SER A 320 12.29 -22.90 10.93
N SER A 321 12.28 -22.50 9.66
CA SER A 321 13.43 -21.88 9.06
C SER A 321 13.51 -20.50 9.71
N GLU A 322 14.14 -20.42 10.89
CA GLU A 322 14.69 -19.14 11.32
C GLU A 322 15.54 -18.66 10.14
N PRO A 323 15.30 -17.45 9.60
CA PRO A 323 16.19 -16.92 8.59
C PRO A 323 17.58 -16.91 9.21
N SER A 324 18.54 -17.55 8.54
CA SER A 324 19.90 -17.63 9.07
C SER A 324 20.35 -16.22 9.46
N ALA A 325 21.00 -16.07 10.62
CA ALA A 325 21.48 -14.77 11.09
C ALA A 325 22.34 -14.06 10.03
N THR A 326 22.95 -14.82 9.13
CA THR A 326 23.68 -14.34 7.96
C THR A 326 22.76 -13.64 6.95
N TYR A 327 21.58 -14.19 6.66
CA TYR A 327 20.60 -13.59 5.75
C TYR A 327 20.03 -12.26 6.29
N VAL A 328 19.79 -12.18 7.60
CA VAL A 328 19.33 -10.94 8.24
C VAL A 328 20.42 -9.88 8.25
N ALA A 329 21.68 -10.27 8.48
CA ALA A 329 22.83 -9.37 8.45
C ALA A 329 23.17 -8.87 7.03
N ASP A 330 23.06 -9.73 6.02
CA ASP A 330 23.32 -9.37 4.62
C ASP A 330 22.21 -8.48 4.04
N ALA A 331 20.95 -8.72 4.41
CA ALA A 331 19.83 -7.82 4.08
C ALA A 331 19.99 -6.44 4.73
N ALA A 332 20.41 -6.37 6.00
CA ALA A 332 20.71 -5.11 6.69
C ALA A 332 21.93 -4.38 6.10
N ALA A 333 22.89 -5.12 5.54
CA ALA A 333 24.09 -4.58 4.91
C ALA A 333 23.94 -4.31 3.40
N GLY A 334 22.75 -4.55 2.81
CA GLY A 334 22.48 -4.34 1.39
C GLY A 334 23.26 -5.27 0.46
N ARG A 335 23.76 -6.41 0.96
CA ARG A 335 24.42 -7.45 0.17
C ARG A 335 23.38 -8.53 -0.16
N TRP A 336 22.94 -8.56 -1.41
CA TRP A 336 22.09 -9.64 -1.91
C TRP A 336 23.00 -10.59 -2.70
N SER A 337 23.17 -11.82 -2.22
CA SER A 337 23.85 -12.88 -2.96
C SER A 337 22.86 -13.68 -3.81
#